data_AF-A0A7L8S979-F1
#
_entry.id   AF-A0A7L8S979-F1
#
_cell.length_a   1.000
_cell.length_b   1.000
_cell.length_c   1.000
_cell.angle_alpha   90.00
_cell.angle_beta   90.00
_cell.angle_gamma   90.00
#
_symmetry.space_group_name_H-M   'P 1'
#
loop_
_entity.id
_entity.type
_entity.pdbx_description
1 polymer ?
#
loop_
_entity_poly.entity_id
_entity_poly.type
_entity_poly.pdbx_seq_one_letter_code
_entity_poly.pdbx_strand_id
1 'polypeptide(L)' 'MFKSFLRDESGAQVMEYALVIAVISILLAIALQPLVTDTGLSDVVDLVRTCLGGVTCG' A
#
# COMPACT_ATOMS: atom_id res chain seq x y z
N MET A 1 21.56 19.09 27.29
CA MET A 1 20.96 17.96 28.04
C MET A 1 19.95 17.24 27.13
N PHE A 2 20.42 16.48 26.14
CA PHE A 2 19.58 15.71 25.19
C PHE A 2 20.23 14.36 24.81
N LYS A 3 21.25 13.91 25.56
CA LYS A 3 22.10 12.76 25.19
C LYS A 3 21.78 11.49 26.00
N SER A 4 20.58 11.41 26.57
CA SER A 4 20.13 10.28 27.38
C SER A 4 18.91 9.55 26.81
N PHE A 5 18.41 9.90 25.62
CA PHE A 5 17.25 9.25 25.01
C PHE A 5 17.61 8.23 23.91
N LEU A 6 18.90 7.89 23.76
CA LEU A 6 19.40 6.87 22.81
C LEU A 6 19.93 5.61 23.51
N ARG A 7 19.73 5.49 24.82
CA ARG A 7 20.28 4.38 25.63
C ARG A 7 19.20 3.66 26.42
N ASP A 8 18.16 3.24 25.71
CA ASP A 8 17.27 2.18 26.16
C ASP A 8 17.49 0.96 25.26
N GLU A 9 18.37 0.08 25.73
CA GLU A 9 18.97 -1.07 25.03
C GLU A 9 17.93 -2.19 24.74
N SER A 10 16.69 -2.04 25.22
CA SER A 10 15.56 -2.95 24.90
C SER A 10 14.56 -2.37 23.89
N GLY A 11 14.62 -1.08 23.57
CA GLY A 11 13.73 -0.42 22.60
C GLY A 11 14.39 -0.13 21.23
N ALA A 12 15.71 -0.11 21.17
CA ALA A 12 16.46 0.16 19.95
C ALA A 12 16.32 -0.94 18.89
N GLN A 13 16.14 -2.20 19.31
CA GLN A 13 15.91 -3.33 18.40
C GLN A 13 14.50 -3.32 17.78
N VAL A 14 13.52 -2.75 18.47
CA VAL A 14 12.15 -2.58 17.93
C VAL A 14 12.14 -1.54 16.81
N MET A 15 12.95 -0.48 16.95
CA MET A 15 13.08 0.57 15.93
C MET A 15 13.79 0.10 14.65
N GLU A 16 14.75 -0.84 14.75
CA GLU A 16 15.44 -1.35 13.56
C GLU A 16 14.49 -2.07 12.59
N TYR A 17 13.60 -2.93 13.10
CA TYR A 17 12.66 -3.66 12.25
C TYR A 17 11.37 -2.89 11.99
N ALA A 18 10.90 -2.06 12.93
CA ALA A 18 9.71 -1.23 12.72
C ALA A 18 9.92 -0.22 11.59
N LEU A 19 11.12 0.34 11.44
CA LEU A 19 11.44 1.26 10.35
C LEU A 19 11.33 0.57 8.99
N VAL A 20 11.88 -0.64 8.86
CA VAL A 20 11.83 -1.42 7.61
C VAL A 20 10.38 -1.74 7.26
N ILE A 21 9.58 -2.19 8.23
CA ILE A 21 8.15 -2.48 8.01
C ILE A 21 7.40 -1.21 7.61
N ALA A 22 7.62 -0.08 8.29
CA ALA A 22 6.96 1.19 7.96
C ALA A 22 7.26 1.65 6.54
N VAL A 23 8.52 1.57 6.10
CA VAL A 23 8.92 1.90 4.72
C VAL A 23 8.23 0.98 3.73
N ILE A 24 8.23 -0.34 3.96
CA ILE A 24 7.56 -1.30 3.08
C ILE A 24 6.05 -1.02 3.02
N SER A 25 5.40 -0.73 4.15
CA SER A 25 3.98 -0.40 4.20
C SER A 25 3.64 0.86 3.41
N ILE A 26 4.46 1.91 3.51
CA ILE A 26 4.27 3.14 2.74
C ILE A 26 4.46 2.88 1.25
N LEU A 27 5.52 2.15 0.86
CA LEU A 27 5.77 1.78 -0.54
C LEU A 27 4.61 0.96 -1.11
N LEU A 28 4.09 0.01 -0.35
CA LEU A 28 2.96 -0.81 -0.76
C LEU A 28 1.69 0.03 -0.90
N ALA A 29 1.42 0.95 0.04
CA ALA A 29 0.30 1.87 -0.05
C ALA A 29 0.39 2.70 -1.34
N ILE A 30 1.56 3.27 -1.66
CA ILE A 30 1.78 4.06 -2.89
C ILE A 30 1.62 3.22 -4.15
N ALA A 31 2.11 1.98 -4.16
CA ALA A 31 1.96 1.09 -5.30
C ALA A 31 0.49 0.70 -5.56
N LEU A 32 -0.32 0.58 -4.50
CA LEU A 32 -1.74 0.25 -4.59
C LEU A 32 -2.65 1.48 -4.74
N GLN A 33 -2.18 2.69 -4.43
CA GLN A 33 -2.92 3.94 -4.59
C GLN A 33 -3.59 4.08 -5.96
N PRO A 34 -2.92 3.88 -7.12
CA PRO A 34 -3.59 4.01 -8.42
C PRO A 34 -4.73 2.99 -8.57
N LEU A 35 -4.60 1.79 -8.01
CA LEU A 35 -5.66 0.79 -8.11
C LEU A 35 -6.93 1.15 -7.32
N VAL A 36 -6.80 1.99 -6.29
CA VAL A 36 -7.92 2.42 -5.41
C VAL A 36 -8.43 3.82 -5.77
N THR A 37 -7.57 4.69 -6.29
CA THR A 37 -7.90 6.09 -6.61
C THR A 37 -8.23 6.34 -8.08
N ASP A 38 -7.79 5.45 -8.97
CA ASP A 38 -8.05 5.55 -10.41
C ASP A 38 -9.24 4.67 -10.81
N THR A 39 -9.74 4.86 -12.04
CA THR A 39 -10.87 4.08 -12.58
C THR A 39 -10.47 2.67 -13.00
N GLY A 40 -9.18 2.31 -12.98
CA GLY A 40 -8.69 1.03 -13.51
C GLY A 40 -9.45 -0.22 -13.04
N LEU A 41 -9.82 -0.32 -11.76
CA LEU A 41 -10.63 -1.47 -11.31
C LEU A 41 -12.09 -1.39 -11.80
N SER A 42 -12.65 -0.17 -11.85
CA SER A 42 -14.02 0.06 -12.32
C SER A 42 -14.15 -0.18 -13.82
N ASP A 43 -13.16 0.22 -14.62
CA ASP A 43 -13.11 -0.01 -16.06
C ASP A 43 -13.07 -1.50 -16.39
N VAL A 44 -12.32 -2.29 -15.61
CA VAL A 44 -12.31 -3.76 -15.75
C VAL A 44 -13.65 -4.36 -15.34
N VAL A 45 -14.26 -3.88 -14.26
CA VAL A 45 -15.59 -4.34 -13.82
C VAL A 45 -16.66 -4.00 -14.86
N ASP A 46 -16.61 -2.81 -15.45
CA ASP A 46 -17.55 -2.37 -16.48
C ASP A 46 -17.34 -3.12 -17.80
N LEU A 47 -16.09 -3.43 -18.16
CA LEU A 47 -15.79 -4.32 -19.27
C LEU A 47 -16.38 -5.72 -19.03
N VAL A 48 -16.12 -6.32 -17.86
CA VAL A 48 -16.66 -7.64 -17.50
C VAL A 48 -18.19 -7.63 -17.51
N ARG A 49 -18.83 -6.60 -16.94
CA ARG A 49 -20.30 -6.45 -16.96
C ARG A 49 -20.85 -6.32 -18.37
N THR A 50 -20.16 -5.57 -19.23
CA THR A 50 -20.49 -5.41 -20.65
C THR A 50 -20.43 -6.76 -21.35
N CYS A 51 -19.37 -7.54 -21.12
CA CYS A 51 -19.21 -8.87 -21.75
C CYS A 51 -20.25 -9.88 -21.27
N LEU A 52 -20.55 -9.90 -19.97
CA LEU A 52 -21.57 -10.78 -19.41
C LEU A 52 -22.99 -10.35 -19.78
N GLY A 53 -23.21 -9.08 -20.10
CA GLY A 53 -24.49 -8.52 -20.55
C GLY A 53 -24.87 -8.87 -22.00
N GLY A 54 -24.03 -9.61 -22.72
CA GLY A 54 -24.33 -10.12 -24.06
C GLY A 54 -24.13 -9.11 -25.20
N VAL A 55 -23.50 -7.96 -24.92
CA VAL A 55 -23.01 -7.04 -25.96
C VAL A 55 -21.59 -7.42 -26.38
N THR A 56 -21.20 -7.04 -27.60
CA THR A 56 -19.85 -7.32 -28.13
C THR A 56 -18.79 -6.68 -27.25
N CYS A 57 -17.90 -7.51 -26.75
CA CYS A 57 -16.77 -7.10 -25.95
C CYS A 57 -15.50 -7.26 -26.77
N GLY A 58 -14.82 -6.13 -27.03
CA GLY A 58 -13.49 -6.10 -27.67
C GLY A 58 -13.47 -6.69 -29.07
#